data_AF-A0AAU9DUS4-F1
#
_entry.id   AF-A0AAU9DUS4-F1
#
_cell.length_a   1.000
_cell.length_b   1.000
_cell.length_c   1.000
_cell.angle_alpha   90.00
_cell.angle_beta   90.00
_cell.angle_gamma   90.00
#
_symmetry.space_group_name_H-M   'P 1'
#
loop_
_entity.id
_entity.type
_entity.pdbx_description
1 polymer ?
#
loop_
_entity_poly.entity_id
_entity_poly.type
_entity_poly.pdbx_seq_one_letter_code
_entity_poly.pdbx_strand_id
1 'polypeptide(L)' 'MAAINDQTESLKILIDAGAKIDIQDNEGNTPLWRAAMRNRKGSPVIDALMEAGANPAISNNHGVSAQNLLGA' A
#
# COMPACT_ATOMS: atom_id res chain seq x y z
N MET A 1 1.03 20.05 -9.60
CA MET A 1 2.09 19.34 -8.84
C MET A 1 1.81 19.23 -7.32
N ALA A 2 0.57 19.42 -6.83
CA ALA A 2 0.29 19.41 -5.37
C ALA A 2 -0.18 18.04 -4.82
N ALA A 3 -0.89 17.23 -5.60
CA ALA A 3 -1.55 16.03 -5.07
C ALA A 3 -0.60 14.89 -4.64
N ILE A 4 0.59 14.79 -5.26
CA ILE A 4 1.56 13.73 -4.94
C ILE A 4 2.25 14.01 -3.60
N ASN A 5 2.58 15.27 -3.32
CA ASN A 5 3.18 15.65 -2.05
C ASN A 5 2.19 15.43 -0.89
N ASP A 6 0.93 15.84 -1.05
CA ASP A 6 -0.10 15.63 -0.01
C ASP A 6 -0.35 14.15 0.30
N GLN A 7 -0.39 13.30 -0.73
CA GLN A 7 -0.61 11.86 -0.52
C GLN A 7 0.58 11.18 0.15
N THR A 8 1.80 11.59 -0.19
CA THR A 8 3.03 11.02 0.39
C THR A 8 3.24 11.49 1.82
N GLU A 9 2.89 12.75 2.11
CA GLU A 9 3.00 13.33 3.44
C GLU A 9 1.91 12.80 4.39
N SER A 10 0.68 12.62 3.89
CA SER A 10 -0.37 11.92 4.63
C SER A 10 0.00 10.46 4.94
N LEU A 11 0.66 9.77 3.99
CA LEU A 11 1.16 8.42 4.22
C LEU A 11 2.22 8.39 5.32
N LYS A 12 3.22 9.29 5.24
CA LYS A 12 4.28 9.40 6.24
C LYS A 12 3.73 9.68 7.64
N ILE A 13 2.77 10.59 7.76
CA ILE A 13 2.12 10.89 9.05
C ILE A 13 1.41 9.63 9.59
N LEU A 14 0.73 8.87 8.73
CA LEU A 14 0.04 7.66 9.14
C LEU A 14 1.03 6.58 9.62
N ILE A 15 2.15 6.42 8.91
CA ILE A 15 3.23 5.50 9.26
C ILE A 15 3.89 5.91 10.58
N ASP A 16 4.25 7.18 10.74
CA ASP A 16 4.89 7.73 11.93
C ASP A 16 3.97 7.71 13.16
N ALA A 17 2.65 7.76 12.95
CA ALA A 17 1.66 7.57 14.01
C ALA A 17 1.58 6.11 14.52
N GLY A 18 2.41 5.20 14.00
CA GLY A 18 2.41 3.79 14.37
C GLY A 18 1.26 3.00 13.76
N ALA A 19 0.66 3.49 12.67
CA ALA A 19 -0.34 2.72 11.95
C ALA A 19 0.31 1.42 11.45
N LYS A 20 -0.30 0.29 11.81
CA LYS A 20 0.17 -1.00 11.33
C LYS A 20 0.03 -1.03 9.81
N ILE A 21 1.16 -1.15 9.12
CA ILE A 21 1.25 -1.02 7.66
C ILE A 21 0.51 -2.15 6.90
N ASP A 22 0.34 -3.29 7.59
CA ASP A 22 -0.24 -4.53 7.07
C ASP A 22 -1.66 -4.81 7.59
N ILE A 23 -2.38 -3.79 8.09
CA ILE A 23 -3.77 -3.96 8.51
C ILE A 23 -4.60 -4.44 7.32
N GLN A 24 -5.33 -5.51 7.51
CA GLN A 24 -6.33 -5.97 6.56
C GLN A 24 -7.67 -5.34 6.90
N ASP A 25 -8.34 -4.79 5.90
CA ASP A 25 -9.74 -4.39 6.03
C ASP A 25 -10.69 -5.59 5.98
N ASN A 26 -11.99 -5.33 5.94
CA ASN A 26 -13.03 -6.37 5.92
C ASN A 26 -12.94 -7.34 4.72
N GLU A 27 -12.27 -6.94 3.64
CA GLU A 27 -12.06 -7.76 2.45
C GLU A 27 -10.71 -8.50 2.49
N GLY A 28 -9.92 -8.31 3.55
CA GLY A 28 -8.57 -8.84 3.67
C GLY A 28 -7.52 -7.96 2.98
N ASN A 29 -7.89 -6.79 2.45
CA ASN A 29 -6.96 -5.98 1.66
C ASN A 29 -6.05 -5.16 2.57
N THR A 30 -4.74 -5.21 2.31
CA THR A 30 -3.77 -4.31 2.95
C THR A 30 -3.75 -2.94 2.26
N PRO A 31 -3.22 -1.89 2.93
CA PRO A 31 -2.96 -0.60 2.29
C PRO A 31 -2.17 -0.74 0.98
N LEU A 32 -1.15 -1.60 0.96
CA LEU A 32 -0.35 -1.88 -0.23
C LEU A 32 -1.17 -2.56 -1.33
N TRP A 33 -2.08 -3.48 -0.99
CA TRP A 33 -3.00 -4.08 -1.95
C TRP A 33 -3.92 -3.04 -2.59
N ARG A 34 -4.51 -2.14 -1.79
CA ARG A 34 -5.37 -1.06 -2.31
C ARG A 34 -4.60 -0.09 -3.18
N ALA A 35 -3.34 0.22 -2.81
CA ALA A 35 -2.47 1.03 -3.62
C ALA A 35 -2.15 0.34 -4.96
N ALA A 36 -1.87 -0.96 -4.96
CA ALA A 36 -1.56 -1.76 -6.16
C ALA A 36 -2.75 -1.90 -7.11
N MET A 37 -3.99 -1.88 -6.61
CA MET A 37 -5.18 -1.82 -7.46
C MET A 37 -5.35 -0.49 -8.20
N ARG A 38 -4.87 0.61 -7.62
CA ARG A 38 -5.09 1.97 -8.14
C ARG A 38 -3.90 2.54 -8.89
N ASN A 39 -2.72 1.97 -8.67
CA ASN A 39 -1.45 2.47 -9.20
C ASN A 39 -0.65 1.36 -9.85
N ARG A 40 0.29 1.73 -10.71
CA ARG A 40 1.27 0.80 -11.26
C ARG A 40 2.48 0.66 -10.33
N LYS A 41 3.25 -0.41 -10.52
CA LYS A 41 4.56 -0.60 -9.89
C LYS A 41 5.47 0.62 -10.16
N GLY A 42 6.18 1.09 -9.13
CA GLY A 42 7.01 2.30 -9.18
C GLY A 42 6.23 3.61 -9.06
N SER A 43 4.96 3.56 -8.64
CA SER A 43 4.25 4.76 -8.19
C SER A 43 4.81 5.21 -6.84
N PRO A 44 4.95 6.53 -6.59
CA PRO A 44 5.41 7.05 -5.30
C PRO A 44 4.64 6.49 -4.09
N VAL A 45 3.36 6.17 -4.26
CA VAL A 45 2.54 5.57 -3.20
C VAL A 45 2.94 4.11 -2.91
N ILE A 46 3.25 3.34 -3.95
CA ILE A 46 3.72 1.96 -3.79
C ILE A 46 5.09 1.94 -3.13
N ASP A 47 5.98 2.81 -3.62
CA ASP A 47 7.35 2.89 -3.10
C ASP A 47 7.34 3.36 -1.64
N ALA A 48 6.55 4.37 -1.29
CA ALA A 48 6.42 4.83 0.11
C ALA A 48 5.89 3.73 1.05
N LEU A 49 4.92 2.91 0.63
CA LEU A 49 4.42 1.80 1.45
C LEU A 49 5.45 0.69 1.59
N MET A 50 6.16 0.35 0.51
CA MET A 50 7.23 -0.66 0.57
C MET A 50 8.42 -0.18 1.42
N GLU A 51 8.83 1.08 1.30
CA GLU A 51 9.86 1.71 2.14
C GLU A 51 9.46 1.73 3.62
N ALA A 52 8.16 1.87 3.91
CA ALA A 52 7.60 1.77 5.24
C ALA A 52 7.48 0.32 5.77
N GLY A 53 7.91 -0.68 5.00
CA GLY A 53 7.93 -2.08 5.40
C GLY A 53 6.65 -2.85 5.12
N ALA A 54 5.76 -2.34 4.25
CA ALA A 54 4.55 -3.08 3.86
C ALA A 54 4.89 -4.42 3.20
N ASN A 55 4.21 -5.48 3.62
CA ASN A 55 4.42 -6.82 3.08
C ASN A 55 3.57 -7.04 1.82
N PRO A 56 4.19 -7.15 0.62
CA PRO A 56 3.46 -7.33 -0.63
C PRO A 56 2.84 -8.72 -0.78
N ALA A 57 3.25 -9.69 0.03
CA ALA A 57 2.81 -11.08 -0.07
C ALA A 57 1.55 -11.40 0.75
N ILE A 58 1.02 -10.45 1.52
CA ILE A 58 -0.23 -10.65 2.26
C ILE A 58 -1.40 -10.72 1.27
N SER A 59 -2.04 -11.87 1.23
CA SER A 59 -3.23 -12.10 0.42
C SER A 59 -4.50 -11.65 1.13
N ASN A 60 -5.41 -11.09 0.36
CA ASN A 60 -6.76 -10.79 0.81
C ASN A 60 -7.64 -12.07 0.93
N ASN A 61 -8.92 -11.90 1.26
CA ASN A 61 -9.86 -13.02 1.42
C ASN A 61 -10.10 -13.81 0.12
N HIS A 62 -9.66 -13.28 -1.03
CA HIS A 62 -9.73 -13.94 -2.33
C HIS A 62 -8.42 -14.63 -2.71
N GLY A 63 -7.41 -14.64 -1.84
CA GLY A 63 -6.10 -15.22 -2.12
C GLY A 63 -5.18 -14.35 -2.98
N VAL A 64 -5.58 -13.11 -3.28
CA VAL A 64 -4.80 -12.18 -4.13
C VAL A 64 -3.98 -11.25 -3.25
N SER A 65 -2.66 -11.21 -3.47
CA SER A 65 -1.75 -10.28 -2.78
C SER A 65 -1.39 -9.07 -3.65
N ALA A 66 -0.79 -8.04 -3.03
CA ALA A 66 -0.29 -6.88 -3.77
C ALA A 66 0.80 -7.29 -4.78
N GLN A 67 1.62 -8.29 -4.43
CA GLN A 67 2.63 -8.85 -5.32
C GLN A 67 2.02 -9.45 -6.60
N ASN A 68 0.86 -10.13 -6.49
CA ASN A 68 0.15 -10.65 -7.67
C ASN A 68 -0.29 -9.52 -8.61
N LEU A 69 -0.76 -8.40 -8.06
CA LEU A 69 -1.22 -7.24 -8.84
C LEU A 69 -0.08 -6.45 -9.49
N LEU A 70 1.08 -6.37 -8.82
CA LEU A 70 2.25 -5.62 -9.30
C LEU A 70 3.15 -6.44 -10.25
N GLY A 71 2.98 -7.76 -10.28
CA GLY A 71 3.76 -8.70 -11.09
C GLY A 71 3.03 -9.29 -12.29
N ALA A 72 1.73 -9.00 -12.46
CA ALA A 72 0.93 -9.35 -13.63
C ALA A 72 0.97 -8.23 -14.70
#